data_AF-A0A5M4B0C2-F1
#
_entry.id   AF-A0A5M4B0C2-F1
#
_cell.length_a   1.000
_cell.length_b   1.000
_cell.length_c   1.000
_cell.angle_alpha   90.00
_cell.angle_beta   90.00
_cell.angle_gamma   90.00
#
_symmetry.space_group_name_H-M   'P 1'
#
loop_
_entity.id
_entity.type
_entity.pdbx_description
1 polymer ?
#
loop_
_entity_poly.entity_id
_entity_poly.type
_entity_poly.pdbx_seq_one_letter_code
_entity_poly.pdbx_strand_id
1 'polypeptide(L)'
;MKQAVKDHKLEPRFLDRAEDRIATERGDLQIYGGQMKYYPETKTFNVWPVYDPVNIDKRRAAIGLGPIAEFLKKRFNFEWNLEEQIKRTEEFKREQESTRPN
;
A
#
# COMPACT_ATOMS: atom_id res chain seq x y z
N MET A 1 -17.75 -4.47 -5.17
CA MET A 1 -17.13 -3.30 -4.50
C MET A 1 -16.61 -2.26 -5.50
N LYS A 2 -15.83 -2.61 -6.53
CA LYS A 2 -15.35 -1.66 -7.56
C LYS A 2 -16.47 -0.88 -8.29
N GLN A 3 -17.63 -1.50 -8.56
CA GLN A 3 -18.80 -0.81 -9.14
C GLN A 3 -19.39 0.28 -8.23
N ALA A 4 -19.46 0.04 -6.92
CA ALA A 4 -20.15 0.93 -5.99
C ALA A 4 -19.35 2.21 -5.66
N VAL A 5 -18.03 2.17 -5.86
CA VAL A 5 -17.15 3.35 -5.80
C VAL A 5 -17.30 4.19 -7.07
N LYS A 6 -17.48 3.55 -8.23
CA LYS A 6 -17.84 4.23 -9.48
C LYS A 6 -19.22 4.90 -9.42
N ASP A 7 -20.16 4.30 -8.71
CA ASP A 7 -21.52 4.83 -8.52
C ASP A 7 -21.63 5.92 -7.43
N HIS A 8 -20.51 6.52 -6.97
CA HIS A 8 -20.48 7.56 -5.92
C HIS A 8 -21.10 7.16 -4.56
N LYS A 9 -21.41 5.87 -4.33
CA LYS A 9 -22.03 5.41 -3.07
C LYS A 9 -21.02 5.06 -1.97
N LEU A 10 -19.73 4.97 -2.29
CA LEU A 10 -18.67 4.61 -1.36
C LEU A 10 -17.50 5.58 -1.50
N GLU A 11 -17.07 6.20 -0.39
CA GLU A 11 -15.89 7.06 -0.44
C GLU A 11 -14.66 6.27 -0.90
N PRO A 12 -13.81 6.83 -1.78
CA PRO A 12 -12.57 6.21 -2.24
C PRO A 12 -11.67 5.69 -1.12
N ARG A 13 -11.72 6.33 0.05
CA ARG A 13 -10.99 5.94 1.26
C ARG A 13 -11.38 4.55 1.79
N PHE A 14 -12.64 4.13 1.60
CA PHE A 14 -13.09 2.80 2.01
C PHE A 14 -12.58 1.72 1.07
N LEU A 15 -12.46 2.02 -0.23
CA LEU A 15 -11.88 1.10 -1.20
C LEU A 15 -10.39 0.88 -0.94
N ASP A 16 -9.62 1.96 -0.78
CA ASP A 16 -8.20 1.94 -0.42
C ASP A 16 -7.98 1.04 0.81
N ARG A 17 -8.69 1.32 1.90
CA ARG A 17 -8.59 0.55 3.14
C ARG A 17 -8.97 -0.93 2.98
N ALA A 18 -10.04 -1.23 2.24
CA ALA A 18 -10.51 -2.60 2.08
C ALA A 18 -9.53 -3.43 1.23
N GLU A 19 -9.08 -2.90 0.10
CA GLU A 19 -8.13 -3.56 -0.81
C GLU A 19 -6.78 -3.78 -0.11
N ASP A 20 -6.24 -2.76 0.57
CA ASP A 20 -4.97 -2.90 1.29
C ASP A 20 -5.08 -3.88 2.48
N ARG A 21 -6.24 -3.93 3.15
CA ARG A 21 -6.48 -4.91 4.22
C ARG A 21 -6.54 -6.34 3.69
N ILE A 22 -7.26 -6.58 2.60
CA ILE A 22 -7.34 -7.90 1.97
C ILE A 22 -5.94 -8.35 1.52
N ALA A 23 -5.15 -7.46 0.91
CA ALA A 23 -3.79 -7.77 0.48
C ALA A 23 -2.89 -8.10 1.68
N THR A 24 -2.88 -7.27 2.72
CA THR A 24 -2.06 -7.50 3.91
C THR A 24 -2.47 -8.74 4.71
N GLU A 25 -3.76 -9.10 4.75
CA GLU A 25 -4.25 -10.33 5.38
C GLU A 25 -3.82 -11.59 4.61
N ARG A 26 -3.71 -11.50 3.27
CA ARG A 26 -3.18 -12.58 2.44
C ARG A 26 -1.66 -12.72 2.50
N GLY A 27 -0.97 -11.77 3.11
CA GLY A 27 0.49 -11.67 3.03
C GLY A 27 0.96 -11.22 1.64
N ASP A 28 0.12 -10.51 0.90
CA ASP A 28 0.47 -9.90 -0.38
C ASP A 28 0.89 -8.43 -0.22
N LEU A 29 1.38 -7.86 -1.32
CA LEU A 29 1.76 -6.47 -1.45
C LEU A 29 0.53 -5.54 -1.47
N GLN A 30 0.63 -4.36 -0.85
CA GLN A 30 -0.46 -3.38 -0.86
C GLN A 30 -0.69 -2.77 -2.25
N ILE A 31 -1.93 -2.36 -2.53
CA ILE A 31 -2.28 -1.75 -3.82
C ILE A 31 -2.15 -0.22 -3.75
N TYR A 32 -2.55 0.37 -2.63
CA TYR A 32 -2.66 1.82 -2.44
C TYR A 32 -1.75 2.37 -1.33
N GLY A 33 -1.14 1.50 -0.51
CA GLY A 33 -0.05 1.84 0.41
C GLY A 33 -0.49 2.55 1.70
N GLY A 34 -1.76 2.50 2.04
CA GLY A 34 -2.33 3.22 3.17
C GLY A 34 -2.06 2.59 4.54
N GLN A 35 -1.55 1.37 4.59
CA GLN A 35 -1.44 0.58 5.83
C GLN A 35 0.03 0.47 6.29
N MET A 36 0.30 0.96 7.49
CA MET A 36 1.60 0.84 8.17
C MET A 36 1.63 -0.40 9.06
N LYS A 37 2.81 -1.01 9.19
CA LYS A 37 3.07 -2.10 10.11
C LYS A 37 4.29 -1.79 10.98
N TYR A 38 4.28 -2.36 12.17
CA TYR A 38 5.44 -2.37 13.04
C TYR A 38 6.39 -3.48 12.59
N TYR A 39 7.64 -3.12 12.29
CA TYR A 39 8.68 -4.08 11.96
C TYR A 39 9.50 -4.35 13.22
N PRO A 40 9.41 -5.55 13.81
CA PRO A 40 10.15 -5.87 15.03
C PRO A 40 11.66 -5.93 14.81
N GLU A 41 12.10 -6.26 13.59
CA GLU A 41 13.50 -6.35 13.20
C GLU A 41 14.23 -5.01 13.30
N THR A 42 13.61 -3.96 12.75
CA THR A 42 14.14 -2.59 12.79
C THR A 42 13.61 -1.78 13.97
N LYS A 43 12.65 -2.34 14.73
CA LYS A 43 11.88 -1.67 15.79
C LYS A 43 11.26 -0.35 15.35
N THR A 44 10.91 -0.23 14.07
CA THR A 44 10.34 0.99 13.47
C THR A 44 8.96 0.72 12.87
N PHE A 45 8.12 1.76 12.86
CA PHE A 45 6.91 1.77 12.06
C PHE A 45 7.28 2.14 10.63
N ASN A 46 6.93 1.29 9.69
CA ASN A 46 7.13 1.57 8.26
C ASN A 46 5.88 1.14 7.49
N VAL A 47 5.74 1.65 6.27
CA VAL A 47 4.67 1.23 5.37
C VAL A 47 4.96 -0.21 4.95
N TRP A 48 3.90 -1.01 4.78
CA TRP A 48 4.07 -2.33 4.17
C TRP A 48 4.49 -2.17 2.71
N PRO A 49 5.27 -3.08 2.15
CA PRO A 49 5.64 -3.02 0.74
C PRO A 49 4.40 -2.97 -0.18
N VAL A 50 4.48 -2.09 -1.16
CA VAL A 50 3.40 -1.78 -2.11
C VAL A 50 3.73 -2.42 -3.44
N TYR A 51 2.76 -3.00 -4.13
CA TYR A 51 2.99 -3.75 -5.36
C TYR A 51 3.73 -2.93 -6.44
N ASP A 52 3.36 -1.66 -6.55
CA ASP A 52 3.91 -0.72 -7.53
C ASP A 52 3.96 0.69 -6.92
N PRO A 53 5.01 1.01 -6.16
CA PRO A 53 5.14 2.31 -5.51
C PRO A 53 5.39 3.44 -6.51
N VAL A 54 5.81 3.13 -7.75
CA VAL A 54 6.05 4.14 -8.81
C VAL A 54 4.73 4.64 -9.40
N ASN A 55 3.75 3.75 -9.61
CA ASN A 55 2.44 4.13 -10.14
C ASN A 55 1.36 4.29 -9.06
N ILE A 56 1.71 4.23 -7.77
CA ILE A 56 0.76 4.35 -6.66
C ILE A 56 -0.04 5.66 -6.72
N ASP A 57 0.63 6.77 -7.01
CA ASP A 57 -0.02 8.08 -7.06
C ASP A 57 -1.01 8.16 -8.23
N LYS A 58 -0.70 7.52 -9.37
CA LYS A 58 -1.65 7.42 -10.50
C LYS A 58 -2.89 6.62 -10.12
N ARG A 59 -2.73 5.52 -9.37
CA ARG A 59 -3.84 4.68 -8.91
C ARG A 59 -4.70 5.41 -7.88
N ARG A 60 -4.08 6.13 -6.96
CA ARG A 60 -4.76 6.97 -5.97
C ARG A 60 -5.52 8.10 -6.67
N ALA A 61 -4.89 8.79 -7.63
CA ALA A 61 -5.54 9.82 -8.42
C ALA A 61 -6.74 9.29 -9.23
N ALA A 62 -6.65 8.07 -9.77
CA ALA A 62 -7.74 7.43 -10.52
C ALA A 62 -9.02 7.21 -9.69
N ILE A 63 -8.89 7.10 -8.36
CA ILE A 63 -10.03 7.01 -7.44
C ILE A 63 -10.32 8.35 -6.73
N GLY A 64 -9.65 9.44 -7.11
CA GLY A 64 -9.84 10.76 -6.50
C GLY A 64 -9.11 10.97 -5.16
N LEU A 65 -8.09 10.16 -4.87
CA LEU A 65 -7.20 10.35 -3.73
C LEU A 65 -5.94 11.14 -4.14
N GLY A 66 -5.41 11.93 -3.22
CA GLY A 66 -4.13 12.62 -3.40
C GLY A 66 -2.91 11.70 -3.26
N PRO A 67 -1.70 12.28 -3.42
CA PRO A 67 -0.44 11.55 -3.34
C PRO A 67 -0.29 10.77 -2.03
N ILE A 68 0.34 9.59 -2.09
CA ILE A 68 0.54 8.77 -0.89
C ILE A 68 1.43 9.47 0.14
N ALA A 69 2.45 10.19 -0.33
CA ALA A 69 3.37 10.93 0.52
C ALA A 69 2.66 11.93 1.43
N GLU A 70 1.73 12.71 0.87
CA GLU A 70 0.92 13.63 1.66
C GLU A 70 0.00 12.90 2.64
N PHE A 71 -0.61 11.79 2.19
CA PHE A 71 -1.50 11.01 3.03
C PHE A 71 -0.78 10.46 4.26
N LEU A 72 0.40 9.86 4.07
CA LEU A 72 1.22 9.31 5.15
C LEU A 72 1.75 10.39 6.08
N LYS A 73 2.20 11.52 5.53
CA LYS A 73 2.63 12.67 6.33
C LYS A 73 1.49 13.23 7.17
N LYS A 74 0.29 13.38 6.60
CA LYS A 74 -0.90 13.90 7.32
C LYS A 74 -1.44 12.92 8.36
N ARG A 75 -1.33 11.61 8.14
CA ARG A 75 -1.91 10.57 9.02
C ARG A 75 -0.97 10.09 10.11
N PHE A 76 0.30 9.89 9.76
CA PHE A 76 1.29 9.20 10.58
C PHE A 76 2.56 10.02 10.78
N ASN A 77 2.62 11.24 10.23
CA ASN A 77 3.83 12.06 10.20
C ASN A 77 5.04 11.30 9.61
N PHE A 78 4.76 10.43 8.64
CA PHE A 78 5.77 9.58 8.00
C PHE A 78 6.17 10.16 6.63
N GLU A 79 7.46 10.15 6.33
CA GLU A 79 7.99 10.61 5.05
C GLU A 79 8.10 9.45 4.07
N TRP A 80 7.36 9.56 2.96
CA TRP A 80 7.36 8.53 1.93
C TRP A 80 8.63 8.59 1.09
N ASN A 81 9.46 7.53 1.17
CA ASN A 81 10.65 7.38 0.35
C ASN A 81 10.42 6.36 -0.76
N LEU A 82 10.27 6.83 -2.00
CA LEU A 82 9.99 5.97 -3.16
C LEU A 82 11.08 4.90 -3.38
N GLU A 83 12.35 5.27 -3.28
CA GLU A 83 13.47 4.35 -3.52
C GLU A 83 13.53 3.23 -2.48
N GLU A 84 13.31 3.56 -1.21
CA GLU A 84 13.25 2.57 -0.15
C GLU A 84 12.08 1.60 -0.39
N GLN A 85 10.90 2.13 -0.72
CA GLN A 85 9.71 1.30 -0.95
C GLN A 85 9.87 0.39 -2.17
N ILE A 86 10.54 0.85 -3.24
CA ILE A 86 10.89 -0.01 -4.38
C ILE A 86 11.76 -1.17 -3.93
N LYS A 87 12.85 -0.90 -3.19
CA LYS A 87 13.76 -1.96 -2.70
C LYS A 87 13.03 -2.98 -1.83
N ARG A 88 12.23 -2.52 -0.87
CA ARG A 88 11.43 -3.39 0.02
C ARG A 88 10.41 -4.23 -0.75
N THR A 89 9.78 -3.63 -1.77
CA THR A 89 8.82 -4.33 -2.64
C THR A 89 9.49 -5.44 -3.41
N GLU A 90 10.65 -5.17 -4.00
CA GLU A 90 11.41 -6.16 -4.75
C GLU A 90 11.93 -7.28 -3.85
N GLU A 91 12.39 -6.96 -2.64
CA GLU A 91 12.78 -7.95 -1.63
C GLU A 91 11.60 -8.83 -1.23
N PHE A 92 10.44 -8.24 -0.94
CA PHE A 92 9.23 -8.97 -0.61
C PHE A 92 8.75 -9.88 -1.75
N LYS A 93 8.84 -9.44 -3.01
CA LYS A 93 8.52 -10.30 -4.17
C LYS A 93 9.45 -11.50 -4.25
N ARG A 94 10.76 -11.29 -4.05
CA ARG A 94 11.75 -12.38 -4.06
C ARG A 94 11.50 -13.38 -2.94
N GLU A 95 11.15 -12.90 -1.74
CA GLU A 95 10.77 -13.77 -0.63
C GLU A 95 9.48 -14.55 -0.93
N GLN A 96 8.47 -13.90 -1.49
CA GLN A 96 7.23 -14.57 -1.90
C GLN A 96 7.47 -15.64 -2.96
N GLU A 97 8.33 -15.38 -3.94
CA GLU A 97 8.72 -16.37 -4.96
C GLU A 97 9.50 -17.54 -4.36
N SER A 98 10.40 -17.30 -3.40
CA SER A 98 11.16 -18.37 -2.74
C SER A 98 10.32 -19.21 -1.78
N THR A 99 9.25 -18.64 -1.21
CA THR A 99 8.42 -19.30 -0.19
C THR A 99 7.21 -20.04 -0.79
N ARG A 100 6.94 -19.95 -2.09
CA ARG A 100 5.90 -20.75 -2.77
C ARG A 100 6.52 -22.06 -3.26
N PRO A 101 6.30 -23.21 -2.59
CA PRO A 101 6.65 -24.50 -3.16
C PRO A 101 5.73 -24.77 -4.36
N ASN A 102 6.34 -25.25 -5.44
CA ASN A 102 5.70 -25.68 -6.68
C ASN A 102 4.69 -26.81 -6.45
#